data_AF-A0A0P4RA59-F1
#
_entry.id   AF-A0A0P4RA59-F1
#
_cell.length_a   1.000
_cell.length_b   1.000
_cell.length_c   1.000
_cell.angle_alpha   90.00
_cell.angle_beta   90.00
_cell.angle_gamma   90.00
#
_symmetry.space_group_name_H-M   'P 1'
#
loop_
_entity.id
_entity.type
_entity.pdbx_description
1 polymer ?
#
loop_
_entity_poly.entity_id
_entity_poly.type
_entity_poly.pdbx_seq_one_letter_code
_entity_poly.pdbx_strand_id
1 'polypeptide(L)'
;MDSQGIGAIAAASVAAVGVPAALLVGRWQMKAAVRSADETGRAGVAQAEATARSGIQQAEATYKAAVDAVRTEASAAQRQWRREVQREAYATFLLALQRFVIASERLLKESEDAPGEERMAELMAAFADAEQAMLSATVIVELEGPDRVARIAQSICDHAGFKGF
;
A
#
# COMPACT_ATOMS: atom_id res chain seq x y z
N MET A 1 -42.64 -33.65 88.17
CA MET A 1 -42.97 -33.79 86.74
C MET A 1 -41.79 -33.30 85.94
N ASP A 2 -41.22 -34.18 85.14
CA ASP A 2 -39.90 -34.04 84.54
C ASP A 2 -39.99 -33.25 83.22
N SER A 3 -39.55 -31.99 83.25
CA SER A 3 -39.62 -31.06 82.12
C SER A 3 -38.65 -31.41 80.99
N GLN A 4 -37.76 -32.40 81.18
CA GLN A 4 -36.83 -32.89 80.16
C GLN A 4 -37.49 -33.83 79.13
N GLY A 5 -38.52 -34.60 79.48
CA GLY A 5 -39.17 -35.57 78.57
C GLY A 5 -40.05 -34.94 77.49
N ILE A 6 -40.73 -33.83 77.82
CA ILE A 6 -41.62 -33.12 76.87
C ILE A 6 -40.79 -32.33 75.84
N GLY A 7 -39.64 -31.78 76.26
CA GLY A 7 -38.69 -31.13 75.37
C GLY A 7 -38.09 -32.09 74.34
N ALA A 8 -37.82 -33.34 74.73
CA ALA A 8 -37.23 -34.35 73.83
C ALA A 8 -38.22 -34.80 72.73
N ILE A 9 -39.51 -34.97 73.04
CA ILE A 9 -40.53 -35.39 72.07
C ILE A 9 -40.86 -34.25 71.10
N ALA A 10 -40.91 -33.00 71.59
CA ALA A 10 -41.07 -31.81 70.74
C ALA A 10 -39.87 -31.59 69.80
N ALA A 11 -38.65 -31.81 70.29
CA ALA A 11 -37.44 -31.71 69.46
C ALA A 11 -37.36 -32.82 68.40
N ALA A 12 -37.73 -34.06 68.74
CA ALA A 12 -37.71 -35.19 67.81
C ALA A 12 -38.72 -35.04 66.66
N SER A 13 -39.89 -34.47 66.93
CA SER A 13 -40.93 -34.25 65.92
C SER A 13 -40.60 -33.10 64.96
N VAL A 14 -40.00 -32.01 65.47
CA VAL A 14 -39.49 -30.91 64.62
C VAL A 14 -38.33 -31.39 63.74
N ALA A 15 -37.43 -32.23 64.26
CA ALA A 15 -36.35 -32.83 63.48
C ALA A 15 -36.87 -33.80 62.40
N ALA A 16 -37.87 -34.63 62.73
CA ALA A 16 -38.45 -35.60 61.81
C ALA A 16 -39.17 -34.96 60.61
N VAL A 17 -39.73 -33.76 60.76
CA VAL A 17 -40.39 -33.02 59.68
C VAL A 17 -39.45 -32.01 59.01
N GLY A 18 -38.58 -31.36 59.79
CA GLY A 18 -37.65 -30.34 59.29
C GLY A 18 -36.56 -30.90 58.39
N VAL A 19 -36.02 -32.08 58.69
CA VAL A 19 -34.93 -32.69 57.88
C VAL A 19 -35.42 -33.10 56.48
N PRO A 20 -36.56 -33.80 56.30
CA PRO A 20 -37.09 -34.10 54.96
C PRO A 20 -37.47 -32.85 54.17
N ALA A 21 -38.06 -31.85 54.83
CA ALA A 21 -38.43 -30.59 54.20
C ALA A 21 -37.20 -29.82 53.68
N ALA A 22 -36.13 -29.75 54.49
CA ALA A 22 -34.87 -29.12 54.09
C ALA A 22 -34.18 -29.85 52.92
N LEU A 23 -34.19 -31.19 52.91
CA LEU A 23 -33.63 -31.99 51.82
C LEU A 23 -34.42 -31.82 50.51
N LEU A 24 -35.75 -31.74 50.58
CA LEU A 24 -36.58 -31.44 49.42
C LEU A 24 -36.26 -30.06 48.86
N VAL A 25 -36.27 -29.02 49.70
CA VAL A 25 -35.93 -27.64 49.27
C VAL A 25 -34.52 -27.59 48.67
N GLY A 26 -33.54 -28.22 49.30
CA GLY A 26 -32.17 -28.31 48.77
C GLY A 26 -32.09 -29.02 47.42
N ARG A 27 -32.86 -30.09 47.20
CA ARG A 27 -32.92 -30.80 45.91
C ARG A 27 -33.55 -29.93 44.81
N TRP A 28 -34.57 -29.15 45.10
CA TRP A 28 -35.18 -28.22 44.14
C TRP A 28 -34.23 -27.05 43.80
N GLN A 29 -33.54 -26.50 44.81
CA GLN A 29 -32.52 -25.47 44.62
C GLN A 29 -31.36 -25.98 43.76
N MET A 30 -30.87 -27.20 44.03
CA MET A 30 -29.79 -27.80 43.23
C MET A 30 -30.23 -28.05 41.78
N LYS A 31 -31.48 -28.49 41.55
CA LYS A 31 -32.02 -28.68 40.19
C LYS A 31 -32.16 -27.36 39.43
N ALA A 32 -32.56 -26.29 40.13
CA ALA A 32 -32.63 -24.95 39.57
C ALA A 32 -31.22 -24.39 39.25
N ALA A 33 -30.26 -24.59 40.16
CA ALA A 33 -28.86 -24.19 39.96
C ALA A 33 -28.22 -24.90 38.77
N VAL A 34 -28.46 -26.21 38.61
CA VAL A 34 -27.94 -26.98 37.46
C VAL A 34 -28.56 -26.48 36.14
N ARG A 35 -29.87 -26.18 36.10
CA ARG A 35 -30.51 -25.63 34.89
C ARG A 35 -29.96 -24.24 34.54
N SER A 36 -29.84 -23.37 35.54
CA SER A 36 -29.27 -22.03 35.36
C SER A 36 -27.81 -22.11 34.87
N ALA A 37 -27.01 -23.03 35.41
CA ALA A 37 -25.63 -23.25 34.97
C ALA A 37 -25.56 -23.77 33.51
N ASP A 38 -26.45 -24.68 33.12
CA ASP A 38 -26.50 -25.25 31.77
C ASP A 38 -26.96 -24.21 30.73
N GLU A 39 -27.93 -23.36 31.08
CA GLU A 39 -28.36 -22.21 30.26
C GLU A 39 -27.25 -21.17 30.13
N THR A 40 -26.57 -20.84 31.23
CA THR A 40 -25.44 -19.91 31.25
C THR A 40 -24.25 -20.45 30.43
N GLY A 41 -23.99 -21.75 30.53
CA GLY A 41 -22.96 -22.43 29.74
C GLY A 41 -23.24 -22.34 28.24
N ARG A 42 -24.47 -22.65 27.81
CA ARG A 42 -24.88 -22.51 26.39
C ARG A 42 -24.78 -21.07 25.90
N ALA A 43 -25.24 -20.10 26.71
CA ALA A 43 -25.15 -18.69 26.37
C ALA A 43 -23.67 -18.23 26.24
N GLY A 44 -22.79 -18.70 27.14
CA GLY A 44 -21.36 -18.41 27.10
C GLY A 44 -20.68 -18.97 25.84
N VAL A 45 -20.99 -20.20 25.44
CA VAL A 45 -20.46 -20.79 24.19
C VAL A 45 -20.94 -20.00 22.97
N ALA A 46 -22.22 -19.66 22.90
CA ALA A 46 -22.77 -18.87 21.79
C ALA A 46 -22.12 -17.47 21.71
N GLN A 47 -21.88 -16.83 22.85
CA GLN A 47 -21.19 -15.54 22.92
C GLN A 47 -19.73 -15.66 22.45
N ALA A 48 -19.01 -16.69 22.91
CA ALA A 48 -17.62 -16.94 22.51
C ALA A 48 -17.50 -17.19 21.00
N GLU A 49 -18.41 -17.96 20.41
CA GLU A 49 -18.45 -18.17 18.96
C GLU A 49 -18.72 -16.87 18.20
N ALA A 50 -19.65 -16.04 18.66
CA ALA A 50 -19.93 -14.75 18.03
C ALA A 50 -18.71 -13.82 18.07
N THR A 51 -18.02 -13.75 19.21
CA THR A 51 -16.78 -12.96 19.35
C THR A 51 -15.65 -13.51 18.47
N ALA A 52 -15.51 -14.83 18.37
CA ALA A 52 -14.51 -15.45 17.50
C ALA A 52 -14.77 -15.11 16.03
N ARG A 53 -16.02 -15.22 15.56
CA ARG A 53 -16.40 -14.87 14.20
C ARG A 53 -16.19 -13.39 13.90
N SER A 54 -16.56 -12.50 14.82
CA SER A 54 -16.30 -11.06 14.64
C SER A 54 -14.81 -10.76 14.59
N GLY A 55 -14.00 -11.44 15.40
CA GLY A 55 -12.54 -11.29 15.40
C GLY A 55 -11.92 -11.71 14.07
N ILE A 56 -12.35 -12.85 13.51
CA ILE A 56 -11.90 -13.32 12.18
C ILE A 56 -12.30 -12.31 11.10
N GLN A 57 -13.55 -11.85 11.09
CA GLN A 57 -14.02 -10.88 10.11
C GLN A 57 -13.26 -9.55 10.19
N GLN A 58 -12.97 -9.08 11.41
CA GLN A 58 -12.16 -7.88 11.62
C GLN A 58 -10.73 -8.09 11.10
N ALA A 59 -10.11 -9.22 11.42
CA ALA A 59 -8.76 -9.54 10.94
C ALA A 59 -8.70 -9.62 9.40
N GLU A 60 -9.69 -10.26 8.77
CA GLU A 60 -9.79 -10.31 7.31
C GLU A 60 -9.99 -8.93 6.69
N ALA A 61 -10.84 -8.09 7.29
CA ALA A 61 -11.08 -6.73 6.82
C ALA A 61 -9.81 -5.88 6.93
N THR A 62 -9.10 -5.95 8.06
CA THR A 62 -7.83 -5.25 8.26
C THR A 62 -6.77 -5.75 7.29
N TYR A 63 -6.68 -7.07 7.06
CA TYR A 63 -5.74 -7.64 6.10
C TYR A 63 -6.01 -7.16 4.67
N LYS A 64 -7.28 -7.21 4.23
CA LYS A 64 -7.69 -6.69 2.91
C LYS A 64 -7.36 -5.21 2.77
N ALA A 65 -7.73 -4.40 3.77
CA ALA A 65 -7.43 -2.98 3.78
C ALA A 65 -5.91 -2.71 3.69
N ALA A 66 -5.08 -3.49 4.40
CA ALA A 66 -3.63 -3.36 4.32
C ALA A 66 -3.10 -3.71 2.91
N VAL A 67 -3.59 -4.79 2.31
CA VAL A 67 -3.20 -5.18 0.94
C VAL A 67 -3.62 -4.11 -0.08
N ASP A 68 -4.83 -3.58 0.06
CA ASP A 68 -5.34 -2.53 -0.84
C ASP A 68 -4.57 -1.21 -0.67
N ALA A 69 -4.19 -0.86 0.57
CA ALA A 69 -3.33 0.28 0.85
C ALA A 69 -1.96 0.12 0.17
N VAL A 70 -1.30 -1.04 0.33
CA VAL A 70 0.00 -1.33 -0.31
C VAL A 70 -0.11 -1.28 -1.84
N ARG A 71 -1.17 -1.84 -2.43
CA ARG A 71 -1.40 -1.78 -3.89
C ARG A 71 -1.58 -0.35 -4.37
N THR A 72 -2.36 0.44 -3.64
CA THR A 72 -2.62 1.84 -3.97
C THR A 72 -1.33 2.64 -3.91
N GLU A 73 -0.55 2.48 -2.84
CA GLU A 73 0.75 3.10 -2.63
C GLU A 73 1.76 2.71 -3.71
N ALA A 74 1.90 1.41 -4.00
CA ALA A 74 2.79 0.91 -5.06
C ALA A 74 2.42 1.50 -6.44
N SER A 75 1.12 1.59 -6.74
CA SER A 75 0.65 2.20 -7.99
C SER A 75 0.96 3.70 -8.04
N ALA A 76 0.87 4.41 -6.91
CA ALA A 76 1.17 5.83 -6.81
C ALA A 76 2.67 6.08 -6.97
N ALA A 77 3.51 5.28 -6.31
CA ALA A 77 4.96 5.29 -6.44
C ALA A 77 5.39 5.01 -7.89
N GLN A 78 4.81 4.00 -8.54
CA GLN A 78 5.10 3.69 -9.95
C GLN A 78 4.74 4.86 -10.88
N ARG A 79 3.60 5.52 -10.66
CA ARG A 79 3.21 6.71 -11.43
C ARG A 79 4.17 7.88 -11.18
N GLN A 80 4.64 8.05 -9.95
CA GLN A 80 5.61 9.09 -9.61
C GLN A 80 6.96 8.83 -10.28
N TRP A 81 7.50 7.62 -10.12
CA TRP A 81 8.75 7.21 -10.76
C TRP A 81 8.70 7.43 -12.27
N ARG A 82 7.62 7.00 -12.93
CA ARG A 82 7.43 7.26 -14.37
C ARG A 82 7.44 8.75 -14.71
N ARG A 83 6.80 9.61 -13.92
CA ARG A 83 6.80 11.06 -14.19
C ARG A 83 8.19 11.66 -14.01
N GLU A 84 8.96 11.20 -13.02
CA GLU A 84 10.32 11.67 -12.76
C GLU A 84 11.26 11.29 -13.91
N VAL A 85 11.26 10.01 -14.30
CA VAL A 85 12.06 9.52 -15.45
C VAL A 85 11.69 10.27 -16.74
N GLN A 86 10.40 10.47 -17.00
CA GLN A 86 9.94 11.22 -18.18
C GLN A 86 10.40 12.68 -18.15
N ARG A 87 10.29 13.34 -16.99
CA ARG A 87 10.74 14.72 -16.82
C ARG A 87 12.25 14.84 -17.05
N GLU A 88 13.03 13.88 -16.56
CA GLU A 88 14.48 13.85 -16.74
C GLU A 88 14.89 13.62 -18.20
N ALA A 89 14.24 12.67 -18.88
CA ALA A 89 14.43 12.43 -20.32
C ALA A 89 14.17 13.70 -21.14
N TYR A 90 13.08 14.42 -20.84
CA TYR A 90 12.76 15.69 -21.50
C TYR A 90 13.75 16.80 -21.20
N ALA A 91 14.16 16.95 -19.94
CA ALA A 91 15.13 17.98 -19.58
C ALA A 91 16.47 17.74 -20.30
N THR A 92 16.89 16.48 -20.37
CA THR A 92 18.10 16.05 -21.08
C THR A 92 18.00 16.35 -22.58
N PHE A 93 16.88 16.00 -23.20
CA PHE A 93 16.65 16.28 -24.63
C PHE A 93 16.61 17.78 -24.93
N LEU A 94 15.86 18.57 -24.15
CA LEU A 94 15.77 20.02 -24.37
C LEU A 94 17.13 20.70 -24.20
N LEU A 95 17.94 20.26 -23.23
CA LEU A 95 19.29 20.77 -23.04
C LEU A 95 20.21 20.39 -24.21
N ALA A 96 20.14 19.13 -24.68
CA ALA A 96 20.92 18.68 -25.82
C ALA A 96 20.54 19.42 -27.12
N LEU A 97 19.24 19.60 -27.35
CA LEU A 97 18.72 20.38 -28.48
C LEU A 97 19.19 21.84 -28.43
N GLN A 98 19.15 22.48 -27.26
CA GLN A 98 19.65 23.85 -27.10
C GLN A 98 21.15 23.93 -27.41
N ARG A 99 21.95 22.99 -26.92
CA ARG A 99 23.39 22.94 -27.21
C ARG A 99 23.66 22.74 -28.70
N PHE A 100 22.90 21.87 -29.35
CA PHE A 100 22.97 21.66 -30.79
C PHE A 100 22.69 22.95 -31.57
N VAL A 101 21.61 23.68 -31.23
CA VAL A 101 21.27 24.96 -31.87
C VAL A 101 22.40 25.98 -31.68
N ILE A 102 22.91 26.14 -30.45
CA ILE A 102 24.01 27.09 -30.16
C ILE A 102 25.28 26.71 -30.93
N ALA A 103 25.64 25.43 -30.98
CA ALA A 103 26.82 24.96 -31.71
C ALA A 103 26.66 25.18 -33.22
N SER A 104 25.46 24.95 -33.76
CA SER A 104 25.11 25.16 -35.16
C SER A 104 25.21 26.64 -35.55
N GLU A 105 24.61 27.52 -34.76
CA GLU A 105 24.66 28.98 -34.98
C GLU A 105 26.09 29.51 -34.92
N ARG A 106 26.87 29.03 -33.95
CA ARG A 106 28.27 29.42 -33.78
C ARG A 106 29.13 28.96 -34.96
N LEU A 107 28.98 27.70 -35.39
CA LEU A 107 29.69 27.17 -36.56
C LEU A 107 29.35 28.00 -37.80
N LEU A 108 28.07 28.28 -38.05
CA LEU A 108 27.63 29.07 -39.19
C LEU A 108 28.25 30.48 -39.16
N LYS A 109 28.07 31.20 -38.06
CA LYS A 109 28.52 32.58 -37.93
C LYS A 109 30.05 32.70 -38.00
N GLU A 110 30.77 31.87 -37.25
CA GLU A 110 32.23 31.95 -37.24
C GLU A 110 32.86 31.42 -38.53
N SER A 111 32.17 30.55 -39.29
CA SER A 111 32.65 30.09 -40.60
C SER A 111 32.64 31.17 -41.68
N GLU A 112 31.72 32.14 -41.60
CA GLU A 112 31.64 33.28 -42.51
C GLU A 112 32.86 34.21 -42.36
N ASP A 113 33.40 34.30 -41.14
CA ASP A 113 34.57 35.12 -40.81
C ASP A 113 35.91 34.51 -41.27
N ALA A 114 35.88 33.41 -42.03
CA ALA A 114 37.05 32.65 -42.50
C ALA A 114 38.05 32.34 -41.37
N PRO A 115 37.63 31.56 -40.36
CA PRO A 115 38.44 31.30 -39.19
C PRO A 115 39.66 30.46 -39.58
N GLY A 116 40.75 30.58 -38.84
CA GLY A 116 41.92 29.73 -39.03
C GLY A 116 41.58 28.24 -38.91
N GLU A 117 42.41 27.37 -39.49
CA GLU A 117 42.19 25.91 -39.57
C GLU A 117 41.95 25.27 -38.19
N GLU A 118 42.76 25.63 -37.19
CA GLU A 118 42.61 25.16 -35.81
C GLU A 118 41.24 25.52 -35.22
N ARG A 119 40.78 26.76 -35.46
CA ARG A 119 39.48 27.23 -34.98
C ARG A 119 38.33 26.53 -35.69
N MET A 120 38.44 26.31 -36.99
CA MET A 120 37.43 25.53 -37.73
C MET A 120 37.32 24.10 -37.19
N ALA A 121 38.45 23.45 -36.89
CA ALA A 121 38.47 22.11 -36.31
C ALA A 121 37.78 22.07 -34.93
N GLU A 122 38.02 23.06 -34.06
CA GLU A 122 37.32 23.18 -32.77
C GLU A 122 35.80 23.32 -32.93
N LEU A 123 35.36 24.17 -33.86
CA LEU A 123 33.93 24.40 -34.11
C LEU A 123 33.24 23.15 -34.65
N MET A 124 33.88 22.44 -35.57
CA MET A 124 33.38 21.17 -36.11
C MET A 124 33.30 20.09 -35.03
N ALA A 125 34.30 19.99 -34.15
CA ALA A 125 34.29 19.04 -33.04
C ALA A 125 33.15 19.35 -32.05
N ALA A 126 32.99 20.62 -31.67
CA ALA A 126 31.92 21.05 -30.77
C ALA A 126 30.51 20.82 -31.38
N PHE A 127 30.37 20.99 -32.70
CA PHE A 127 29.13 20.66 -33.41
C PHE A 127 28.85 19.16 -33.38
N ALA A 128 29.83 18.32 -33.73
CA ALA A 128 29.67 16.87 -33.72
C ALA A 128 29.34 16.32 -32.33
N ASP A 129 29.97 16.85 -31.29
CA ASP A 129 29.65 16.50 -29.90
C ASP A 129 28.21 16.87 -29.52
N ALA A 130 27.75 18.06 -29.93
CA ALA A 130 26.39 18.51 -29.66
C ALA A 130 25.34 17.72 -30.45
N GLU A 131 25.63 17.36 -31.70
CA GLU A 131 24.83 16.48 -32.54
C GLU A 131 24.67 15.10 -31.89
N GLN A 132 25.78 14.47 -31.50
CA GLN A 132 25.74 13.15 -30.89
C GLN A 132 25.02 13.15 -29.53
N ALA A 133 25.18 14.22 -28.75
CA ALA A 133 24.42 14.41 -27.52
C ALA A 133 22.92 14.53 -27.79
N MET A 134 22.51 15.22 -28.85
CA MET A 134 21.11 15.34 -29.26
C MET A 134 20.53 13.99 -29.69
N LEU A 135 21.23 13.25 -30.55
CA LEU A 135 20.80 11.92 -31.00
C LEU A 135 20.66 10.93 -29.84
N SER A 136 21.63 10.93 -28.92
CA SER A 136 21.59 10.10 -27.72
C SER A 136 20.38 10.46 -26.83
N ALA A 137 20.09 11.75 -26.68
CA ALA A 137 18.94 12.20 -25.91
C ALA A 137 17.60 11.87 -26.59
N THR A 138 17.54 11.85 -27.93
CA THR A 138 16.36 11.39 -28.68
C THR A 138 16.05 9.93 -28.37
N VAL A 139 17.05 9.05 -28.37
CA VAL A 139 16.87 7.62 -28.01
C VAL A 139 16.33 7.47 -26.58
N ILE A 140 16.83 8.27 -25.63
CA ILE A 140 16.32 8.26 -24.25
C ILE A 140 14.83 8.67 -24.21
N VAL A 141 14.43 9.66 -25.00
CA VAL A 141 13.03 10.09 -25.12
C VAL A 141 12.17 9.05 -25.83
N GLU A 142 12.70 8.30 -26.79
CA GLU A 142 11.99 7.18 -27.43
C GLU A 142 11.72 6.02 -26.46
N LEU A 143 12.67 5.73 -25.57
CA LEU A 143 12.55 4.65 -24.59
C LEU A 143 11.62 5.02 -23.42
N GLU A 144 11.75 6.24 -22.91
CA GLU A 144 11.11 6.63 -21.64
C GLU A 144 9.94 7.61 -21.82
N GLY A 145 9.96 8.37 -22.91
CA GLY A 145 8.99 9.41 -23.20
C GLY A 145 7.65 8.87 -23.73
N PRO A 146 6.57 9.64 -23.57
CA PRO A 146 5.33 9.46 -24.33
C PRO A 146 5.57 9.51 -25.84
N ASP A 147 4.89 8.63 -26.59
CA ASP A 147 4.99 8.47 -28.05
C ASP A 147 4.86 9.78 -28.84
N ARG A 148 4.06 10.74 -28.33
CA ARG A 148 3.92 12.04 -28.98
C ARG A 148 5.22 12.84 -28.95
N VAL A 149 5.98 12.79 -27.85
CA VAL A 149 7.23 13.54 -27.72
C VAL A 149 8.38 12.81 -28.41
N ALA A 150 8.42 11.47 -28.34
CA ALA A 150 9.33 10.66 -29.14
C ALA A 150 9.23 10.99 -30.64
N ARG A 151 8.02 11.02 -31.20
CA ARG A 151 7.79 11.41 -32.61
C ARG A 151 8.22 12.83 -32.93
N ILE A 152 8.06 13.78 -32.00
CA ILE A 152 8.52 15.16 -32.19
C ILE A 152 10.05 15.21 -32.19
N ALA A 153 10.71 14.53 -31.25
CA ALA A 153 12.16 14.46 -31.16
C ALA A 153 12.78 13.83 -32.43
N GLN A 154 12.18 12.73 -32.90
CA GLN A 154 12.57 12.07 -34.15
C GLN A 154 12.36 12.98 -35.37
N SER A 155 11.20 13.64 -35.48
CA SER A 155 10.94 14.62 -36.54
C SER A 155 11.97 15.75 -36.54
N ILE A 156 12.41 16.24 -35.38
CA ILE A 156 13.44 17.29 -35.30
C ILE A 156 14.77 16.77 -35.84
N CYS A 157 15.16 15.54 -35.48
CA CYS A 157 16.39 14.91 -36.00
C CYS A 157 16.32 14.71 -37.51
N ASP A 158 15.19 14.24 -38.03
CA ASP A 158 14.97 14.04 -39.47
C ASP A 158 15.10 15.36 -40.26
N HIS A 159 14.55 16.46 -39.73
CA HIS A 159 14.65 17.79 -40.36
C HIS A 159 16.06 18.36 -40.32
N ALA A 160 16.85 18.01 -39.31
CA ALA A 160 18.25 18.41 -39.22
C ALA A 160 19.17 17.57 -40.14
N GLY A 161 18.60 16.63 -40.92
CA GLY A 161 19.34 15.79 -41.87
C GLY A 161 19.96 14.55 -41.23
N PHE A 162 19.63 14.27 -39.97
CA PHE A 162 20.11 13.08 -39.27
C PHE A 162 19.21 11.90 -39.60
N LYS A 163 19.75 10.92 -40.32
CA LYS A 163 19.08 9.62 -40.44
C LYS A 163 19.36 8.83 -39.17
N GLY A 164 18.34 8.66 -38.34
CA GLY A 164 18.37 7.68 -37.25
C GLY A 164 18.65 6.27 -37.80
N PHE A 165 19.26 5.43 -36.97
CA PHE A 165 19.57 4.02 -37.25
C PHE A 165 18.32 3.21 -37.63
#